data_AF-A0A2G8S9P7-F1
#
_entry.id   AF-A0A2G8S9P7-F1
#
_cell.length_a   1.000
_cell.length_b   1.000
_cell.length_c   1.000
_cell.angle_alpha   90.00
_cell.angle_beta   90.00
_cell.angle_gamma   90.00
#
_symmetry.space_group_name_H-M   'P 1'
#
loop_
_entity.id
_entity.type
_entity.pdbx_description
1 polymer ?
#
loop_
_entity_poly.entity_id
_entity_poly.type
_entity_poly.pdbx_seq_one_letter_code
_entity_poly.pdbx_strand_id
1 'polypeptide(L)'
;MDDVPLPFLPPATLQHLDLTMSVRTPEYPLPSLPRLLGLLERCPQLREAKLRGRPERSDTPIAATMVALPSLTQLALTLYPLHANATLLSHLVLPETQMTLCVRGQVRATIGETMAHMLLLLHPAHPSLRWTKALRRLLLTWAPGRWDLHAHCGADDFTGAPALSLAGRAHAHEGMPLRGLVGGWAFSTENIEVAVLSFVNNNIANDEARNFVREPITRAQWVAALEALPTLRTLRIIGLVSEDVWALVDALGSTEPAVLCPKLEALEFMDVRSRPWNTVWGQLVDAVKVRARREGAKGGLERVEFFNCCVTGSEEMDKEFNDFGVDLVVE
;
A
#
# COMPACT_ATOMS: atom_id res chain seq x y z
N MET A 1 -16.44 26.73 -23.89
CA MET A 1 -15.25 26.97 -24.74
C MET A 1 -14.81 25.61 -25.26
N ASP A 2 -15.68 24.95 -26.02
CA ASP A 2 -15.60 23.49 -26.19
C ASP A 2 -14.89 23.05 -27.48
N ASP A 3 -14.24 23.94 -28.22
CA ASP A 3 -13.66 23.64 -29.55
C ASP A 3 -12.30 24.31 -29.83
N VAL A 4 -11.38 24.27 -28.87
CA VAL A 4 -9.95 24.46 -29.22
C VAL A 4 -9.37 23.06 -29.48
N PRO A 5 -9.17 22.66 -30.75
CA PRO A 5 -8.50 21.40 -31.05
C PRO A 5 -7.12 21.40 -30.38
N LEU A 6 -6.71 20.25 -29.83
CA LEU A 6 -5.33 20.06 -29.40
C LEU A 6 -4.46 20.41 -30.61
N PRO A 7 -3.52 21.38 -30.50
CA PRO A 7 -2.80 21.92 -31.65
C PRO A 7 -2.00 20.87 -32.41
N PHE A 8 -1.78 19.70 -31.80
CA PHE A 8 -1.14 18.53 -32.40
C PHE A 8 -1.85 17.27 -31.93
N LEU A 9 -2.41 16.49 -32.87
CA LEU A 9 -2.81 15.11 -32.61
C LEU A 9 -1.53 14.27 -32.56
N PRO A 10 -1.25 13.53 -31.46
CA PRO A 10 -0.05 12.72 -31.39
C PRO A 10 -0.08 11.60 -32.44
N PRO A 11 1.08 11.23 -33.00
CA PRO A 11 1.17 10.14 -33.96
C PRO A 11 0.94 8.79 -33.25
N ALA A 12 0.44 7.79 -33.98
CA ALA A 12 0.26 6.42 -33.46
C ALA A 12 1.57 5.75 -33.02
N THR A 13 2.71 6.29 -33.46
CA THR A 13 4.06 5.87 -33.10
C THR A 13 4.61 6.54 -31.84
N LEU A 14 3.82 7.38 -31.17
CA LEU A 14 4.25 8.04 -29.94
C LEU A 14 4.51 7.00 -28.86
N GLN A 15 5.75 6.94 -28.36
CA GLN A 15 6.16 6.01 -27.30
C GLN A 15 6.19 6.65 -25.91
N HIS A 16 6.35 7.97 -25.84
CA HIS A 16 6.46 8.72 -24.58
C HIS A 16 5.50 9.91 -24.59
N LEU A 17 4.66 9.99 -23.56
CA LEU A 17 3.72 11.08 -23.33
C LEU A 17 3.96 11.67 -21.94
N ASP A 18 4.39 12.93 -21.85
CA ASP A 18 4.44 13.69 -20.60
C ASP A 18 3.55 14.92 -20.71
N LEU A 19 2.39 14.88 -20.05
CA LEU A 19 1.48 16.01 -19.91
C LEU A 19 1.53 16.49 -18.46
N THR A 20 2.45 17.41 -18.19
CA THR A 20 2.61 18.01 -16.86
C THR A 20 2.16 19.46 -16.86
N MET A 21 1.01 19.72 -16.27
CA MET A 21 0.49 21.06 -15.98
C MET A 21 0.60 21.37 -14.48
N SER A 22 0.74 22.65 -14.16
CA SER A 22 0.82 23.09 -12.76
C SER A 22 -0.55 22.93 -12.07
N VAL A 23 -0.57 22.18 -10.97
CA VAL A 23 -1.76 21.98 -10.13
C VAL A 23 -2.22 23.29 -9.47
N ARG A 24 -1.33 24.29 -9.36
CA ARG A 24 -1.59 25.56 -8.65
C ARG A 24 -2.18 26.66 -9.52
N THR A 25 -2.07 26.55 -10.83
CA THR A 25 -2.46 27.59 -11.78
C THR A 25 -3.70 27.13 -12.54
N PRO A 26 -4.91 27.61 -12.18
CA PRO A 26 -6.16 27.17 -12.80
C PRO A 26 -6.27 27.56 -14.28
N GLU A 27 -5.40 28.46 -14.75
CA GLU A 27 -5.39 29.00 -16.11
C GLU A 27 -5.03 27.96 -17.19
N TYR A 28 -4.36 26.87 -16.80
CA TYR A 28 -3.89 25.84 -17.74
C TYR A 28 -4.24 24.43 -17.23
N PRO A 29 -5.53 24.05 -17.26
CA PRO A 29 -5.93 22.70 -16.90
C PRO A 29 -5.40 21.68 -17.92
N LEU A 30 -5.28 20.43 -17.48
CA LEU A 30 -5.17 19.31 -18.40
C LEU A 30 -6.46 19.20 -19.23
N PRO A 31 -6.40 18.62 -20.43
CA PRO A 31 -7.61 18.24 -21.16
C PRO A 31 -8.57 17.42 -20.29
N SER A 32 -9.86 17.50 -20.58
CA SER A 32 -10.86 16.69 -19.89
C SER A 32 -10.56 15.19 -19.98
N LEU A 33 -11.04 14.41 -19.02
CA LEU A 33 -10.77 12.97 -18.99
C LEU A 33 -11.18 12.24 -20.29
N PRO A 34 -12.35 12.52 -20.93
CA PRO A 34 -12.68 11.95 -22.23
C PRO A 34 -11.67 12.30 -23.33
N ARG A 35 -11.15 13.53 -23.34
CA ARG A 35 -10.14 13.96 -24.32
C ARG A 35 -8.80 13.28 -24.07
N LEU A 36 -8.41 13.11 -22.81
CA LEU A 36 -7.21 12.35 -22.45
C LEU A 36 -7.33 10.89 -22.89
N LEU A 37 -8.48 10.25 -22.67
CA LEU A 37 -8.73 8.88 -23.12
C LEU A 37 -8.66 8.76 -24.65
N GLY A 38 -9.30 9.66 -25.40
CA GLY A 38 -9.21 9.68 -26.86
C GLY A 38 -7.79 9.95 -27.39
N LEU A 39 -6.95 10.67 -26.62
CA LEU A 39 -5.54 10.84 -26.93
C LEU A 39 -4.75 9.54 -26.70
N LEU A 40 -4.99 8.86 -25.59
CA LEU A 40 -4.35 7.59 -25.25
C LEU A 40 -4.72 6.50 -26.26
N GLU A 41 -5.99 6.43 -26.68
CA GLU A 41 -6.48 5.49 -27.68
C GLU A 41 -5.75 5.61 -29.03
N ARG A 42 -5.35 6.83 -29.40
CA ARG A 42 -4.60 7.11 -30.64
C ARG A 42 -3.12 6.71 -30.55
N CYS A 43 -2.62 6.33 -29.38
CA CYS A 43 -1.22 6.02 -29.14
C CYS A 43 -1.01 4.54 -28.74
N PRO A 44 -1.30 3.56 -29.61
CA PRO A 44 -1.20 2.13 -29.26
C PRO A 44 0.24 1.65 -28.96
N GLN A 45 1.25 2.39 -29.42
CA GLN A 45 2.67 2.11 -29.16
C GLN A 45 3.22 2.81 -27.92
N LEU A 46 2.35 3.45 -27.12
CA LEU A 46 2.75 4.18 -25.93
C LEU A 46 3.38 3.23 -24.91
N ARG A 47 4.63 3.50 -24.55
CA ARG A 47 5.40 2.77 -23.54
C ARG A 47 5.38 3.48 -22.20
N GLU A 48 5.46 4.80 -22.23
CA GLU A 48 5.53 5.63 -21.03
C GLU A 48 4.51 6.76 -21.10
N ALA A 49 3.69 6.87 -20.06
CA ALA A 49 2.72 7.93 -19.93
C ALA A 49 2.82 8.58 -18.55
N LYS A 50 2.94 9.90 -18.53
CA LYS A 50 2.97 10.71 -17.31
C LYS A 50 1.96 11.84 -17.43
N LEU A 51 0.98 11.83 -16.54
CA LEU A 51 -0.10 12.81 -16.51
C LEU A 51 -0.11 13.49 -15.15
N ARG A 52 0.12 14.80 -15.12
CA ARG A 52 0.15 15.59 -13.89
C ARG A 52 -0.61 16.89 -14.08
N GLY A 53 -1.53 17.21 -13.19
CA GLY A 53 -2.32 18.44 -13.27
C GLY A 53 -3.78 18.25 -12.86
N ARG A 54 -4.62 19.22 -13.20
CA ARG A 54 -6.06 19.18 -12.96
C ARG A 54 -6.82 19.04 -14.28
N PRO A 55 -7.53 17.94 -14.55
CA PRO A 55 -8.36 17.81 -15.75
C PRO A 55 -9.47 18.86 -15.80
N GLU A 56 -9.77 19.36 -16.99
CA GLU A 56 -10.95 20.16 -17.26
C GLU A 56 -12.21 19.34 -16.96
N ARG A 57 -13.11 19.86 -16.10
CA ARG A 57 -14.38 19.21 -15.70
C ARG A 57 -14.19 17.74 -15.25
N SER A 58 -13.44 17.54 -14.16
CA SER A 58 -13.15 16.20 -13.58
C SER A 58 -14.38 15.33 -13.33
N ASP A 59 -15.55 15.94 -13.12
CA ASP A 59 -16.78 15.25 -12.71
C ASP A 59 -17.68 14.91 -13.91
N THR A 60 -17.20 15.10 -15.14
CA THR A 60 -17.97 14.78 -16.34
C THR A 60 -18.09 13.25 -16.47
N PRO A 61 -19.31 12.69 -16.59
CA PRO A 61 -19.47 11.27 -16.83
C PRO A 61 -18.79 10.87 -18.13
N ILE A 62 -18.01 9.80 -18.09
CA ILE A 62 -17.31 9.24 -19.25
C ILE A 62 -18.14 8.08 -19.79
N ALA A 63 -18.27 7.98 -21.11
CA ALA A 63 -18.86 6.81 -21.73
C ALA A 63 -18.07 5.55 -21.34
N ALA A 64 -18.75 4.40 -21.24
CA ALA A 64 -18.16 3.11 -20.84
C ALA A 64 -17.23 2.49 -21.93
N THR A 65 -16.34 3.30 -22.49
CA THR A 65 -15.35 2.87 -23.48
C THR A 65 -14.05 2.54 -22.76
N MET A 66 -13.44 1.42 -23.14
CA MET A 66 -12.16 0.96 -22.62
C MET A 66 -11.06 1.26 -23.63
N VAL A 67 -9.93 1.80 -23.15
CA VAL A 67 -8.78 2.17 -23.97
C VAL A 67 -7.64 1.20 -23.70
N ALA A 68 -7.30 0.38 -24.70
CA ALA A 68 -6.20 -0.58 -24.59
C ALA A 68 -4.84 0.07 -24.84
N LEU A 69 -3.90 -0.16 -23.93
CA LEU A 69 -2.52 0.34 -24.00
C LEU A 69 -1.53 -0.83 -23.93
N PRO A 70 -1.45 -1.68 -24.97
CA PRO A 70 -0.76 -2.98 -24.91
C PRO A 70 0.76 -2.87 -24.78
N SER A 71 1.35 -1.73 -25.15
CA SER A 71 2.80 -1.50 -25.09
C SER A 71 3.26 -0.78 -23.81
N LEU A 72 2.32 -0.44 -22.91
CA LEU A 72 2.60 0.44 -21.79
C LEU A 72 3.41 -0.28 -20.70
N THR A 73 4.63 0.19 -20.46
CA THR A 73 5.51 -0.31 -19.41
C THR A 73 5.50 0.59 -18.18
N GLN A 74 5.16 1.87 -18.33
CA GLN A 74 5.14 2.83 -17.24
C GLN A 74 3.96 3.80 -17.35
N LEU A 75 3.22 3.96 -16.25
CA LEU A 75 2.15 4.94 -16.10
C LEU A 75 2.34 5.73 -14.79
N ALA A 76 2.48 7.04 -14.89
CA ALA A 76 2.57 7.94 -13.76
C ALA A 76 1.37 8.91 -13.76
N LEU A 77 0.51 8.80 -12.76
CA LEU A 77 -0.68 9.62 -12.59
C LEU A 77 -0.53 10.51 -11.36
N THR A 78 -0.63 11.81 -11.55
CA THR A 78 -0.64 12.81 -10.49
C THR A 78 -1.74 13.83 -10.78
N LEU A 79 -2.97 13.33 -10.92
CA LEU A 79 -4.15 14.14 -11.19
C LEU A 79 -4.78 14.64 -9.90
N TYR A 80 -5.31 15.86 -9.97
CA TYR A 80 -6.15 16.45 -8.94
C TYR A 80 -7.53 16.77 -9.53
N PRO A 81 -8.64 16.40 -8.84
CA PRO A 81 -8.71 15.62 -7.61
C PRO A 81 -8.29 14.14 -7.81
N LEU A 82 -8.02 13.42 -6.70
CA LEU A 82 -7.52 12.03 -6.77
C LEU A 82 -8.49 11.08 -7.48
N HIS A 83 -9.80 11.30 -7.37
CA HIS A 83 -10.79 10.49 -8.08
C HIS A 83 -10.55 10.50 -9.60
N ALA A 84 -9.96 11.57 -10.16
CA ALA A 84 -9.65 11.62 -11.58
C ALA A 84 -8.60 10.56 -11.99
N ASN A 85 -7.67 10.19 -11.10
CA ASN A 85 -6.76 9.08 -11.35
C ASN A 85 -7.53 7.76 -11.43
N ALA A 86 -8.47 7.55 -10.51
CA ALA A 86 -9.25 6.32 -10.42
C ALA A 86 -10.21 6.18 -11.60
N THR A 87 -10.92 7.25 -11.96
CA THR A 87 -11.75 7.31 -13.16
C THR A 87 -10.93 7.06 -14.42
N LEU A 88 -9.75 7.68 -14.56
CA LEU A 88 -8.90 7.39 -15.72
C LEU A 88 -8.52 5.91 -15.77
N LEU A 89 -8.03 5.35 -14.65
CA LEU A 89 -7.61 3.94 -14.56
C LEU A 89 -8.75 2.96 -14.83
N SER A 90 -10.00 3.28 -14.46
CA SER A 90 -11.16 2.42 -14.73
C SER A 90 -11.52 2.33 -16.22
N HIS A 91 -10.99 3.23 -17.05
CA HIS A 91 -11.18 3.20 -18.50
C HIS A 91 -9.97 2.68 -19.28
N LEU A 92 -8.89 2.26 -18.61
CA LEU A 92 -7.72 1.71 -19.28
C LEU A 92 -7.74 0.17 -19.27
N VAL A 93 -7.21 -0.44 -20.32
CA VAL A 93 -6.81 -1.85 -20.31
C VAL A 93 -5.28 -1.87 -20.37
N LEU A 94 -4.67 -2.18 -19.24
CA LEU A 94 -3.22 -2.23 -19.10
C LEU A 94 -2.70 -3.63 -19.47
N PRO A 95 -1.43 -3.76 -19.90
CA PRO A 95 -0.84 -5.06 -20.21
C PRO A 95 -0.85 -5.98 -19.00
N GLU A 96 -1.00 -7.29 -19.24
CA GLU A 96 -0.86 -8.30 -18.18
C GLU A 96 0.62 -8.58 -17.83
N THR A 97 1.55 -8.07 -18.64
CA THR A 97 3.00 -8.10 -18.37
C THR A 97 3.40 -7.16 -17.23
N GLN A 98 4.60 -7.36 -16.69
CA GLN A 98 5.14 -6.48 -15.65
C GLN A 98 5.19 -5.02 -16.13
N MET A 99 4.63 -4.13 -15.31
CA MET A 99 4.51 -2.70 -15.55
C MET A 99 4.80 -1.93 -14.25
N THR A 100 5.27 -0.69 -14.38
CA THR A 100 5.36 0.26 -13.27
C THR A 100 4.17 1.24 -13.29
N LEU A 101 3.31 1.14 -12.28
CA LEU A 101 2.23 2.08 -12.03
C LEU A 101 2.57 2.98 -10.84
N CYS A 102 2.62 4.29 -11.06
CA CYS A 102 2.81 5.29 -10.01
C CYS A 102 1.58 6.20 -9.94
N VAL A 103 0.87 6.20 -8.82
CA VAL A 103 -0.28 7.09 -8.58
C VAL A 103 0.03 7.96 -7.36
N ARG A 104 0.06 9.27 -7.57
CA ARG A 104 0.33 10.23 -6.50
C ARG A 104 -0.87 11.15 -6.31
N GLY A 105 -1.42 11.14 -5.10
CA GLY A 105 -2.44 12.09 -4.68
C GLY A 105 -1.82 13.29 -3.98
N GLN A 106 -2.06 14.50 -4.51
CA GLN A 106 -1.97 15.71 -3.69
C GLN A 106 -3.34 15.98 -3.10
N VAL A 107 -3.57 15.47 -1.89
CA VAL A 107 -4.89 15.57 -1.26
C VAL A 107 -4.90 16.74 -0.28
N ARG A 108 -5.88 17.64 -0.44
CA ARG A 108 -6.34 18.63 0.57
C ARG A 108 -7.71 18.22 1.16
N ALA A 109 -8.05 16.96 1.01
CA ALA A 109 -9.30 16.32 1.37
C ALA A 109 -8.98 15.17 2.32
N THR A 110 -10.01 14.68 3.00
CA THR A 110 -9.82 13.74 4.08
C THR A 110 -9.32 12.39 3.57
N ILE A 111 -8.38 11.77 4.30
CA ILE A 111 -7.69 10.54 3.86
C ILE A 111 -8.70 9.40 3.60
N GLY A 112 -9.75 9.34 4.43
CA GLY A 112 -10.77 8.28 4.40
C GLY A 112 -11.60 8.32 3.12
N GLU A 113 -11.93 9.52 2.65
CA GLU A 113 -12.61 9.70 1.36
C GLU A 113 -11.69 9.33 0.20
N THR A 114 -10.40 9.63 0.27
CA THR A 114 -9.54 9.51 -0.92
C THR A 114 -9.17 8.08 -1.30
N MET A 115 -8.83 7.24 -0.33
CA MET A 115 -8.62 5.83 -0.64
C MET A 115 -9.93 5.10 -0.88
N ALA A 116 -10.99 5.36 -0.12
CA ALA A 116 -12.30 4.80 -0.43
C ALA A 116 -12.71 5.13 -1.88
N HIS A 117 -12.52 6.37 -2.36
CA HIS A 117 -12.83 6.72 -3.75
C HIS A 117 -11.94 6.01 -4.79
N MET A 118 -10.64 5.79 -4.52
CA MET A 118 -9.81 4.97 -5.42
C MET A 118 -10.23 3.50 -5.40
N LEU A 119 -10.52 2.97 -4.21
CA LEU A 119 -10.94 1.58 -3.98
C LEU A 119 -12.33 1.27 -4.54
N LEU A 120 -13.25 2.24 -4.50
CA LEU A 120 -14.61 2.12 -5.03
C LEU A 120 -14.61 2.00 -6.56
N LEU A 121 -13.64 2.61 -7.24
CA LEU A 121 -13.56 2.64 -8.70
C LEU A 121 -12.64 1.55 -9.27
N LEU A 122 -11.75 1.00 -8.46
CA LEU A 122 -10.77 -0.01 -8.87
C LEU A 122 -10.96 -1.29 -8.07
N HIS A 123 -11.84 -2.16 -8.58
CA HIS A 123 -11.97 -3.52 -8.06
C HIS A 123 -10.74 -4.36 -8.44
N PRO A 124 -10.22 -5.26 -7.59
CA PRO A 124 -9.07 -6.12 -7.93
C PRO A 124 -9.24 -6.95 -9.21
N ALA A 125 -10.50 -7.27 -9.57
CA ALA A 125 -10.83 -7.99 -10.80
C ALA A 125 -10.84 -7.09 -12.07
N HIS A 126 -10.64 -5.78 -11.92
CA HIS A 126 -10.66 -4.85 -13.04
C HIS A 126 -9.50 -5.14 -14.01
N PRO A 127 -9.72 -5.12 -15.34
CA PRO A 127 -8.68 -5.43 -16.33
C PRO A 127 -7.37 -4.65 -16.13
N SER A 128 -7.44 -3.38 -15.75
CA SER A 128 -6.26 -2.53 -15.45
C SER A 128 -5.37 -3.06 -14.33
N LEU A 129 -5.86 -3.95 -13.48
CA LEU A 129 -5.15 -4.41 -12.28
C LEU A 129 -4.81 -5.90 -12.31
N ARG A 130 -5.07 -6.61 -13.40
CA ARG A 130 -4.76 -8.05 -13.47
C ARG A 130 -3.28 -8.37 -13.29
N TRP A 131 -2.39 -7.49 -13.77
CA TRP A 131 -0.94 -7.63 -13.59
C TRP A 131 -0.52 -7.61 -12.12
N THR A 132 -1.34 -7.08 -11.21
CA THR A 132 -1.00 -7.02 -9.77
C THR A 132 -0.94 -8.40 -9.12
N LYS A 133 -1.42 -9.45 -9.78
CA LYS A 133 -1.23 -10.84 -9.35
C LYS A 133 0.23 -11.26 -9.30
N ALA A 134 1.10 -10.59 -10.04
CA ALA A 134 2.54 -10.82 -10.02
C ALA A 134 3.23 -10.18 -8.79
N LEU A 135 2.53 -9.35 -8.02
CA LEU A 135 3.10 -8.75 -6.81
C LEU A 135 3.37 -9.83 -5.75
N ARG A 136 4.49 -9.67 -5.06
CA ARG A 136 4.98 -10.58 -4.01
C ARG A 136 5.36 -9.86 -2.73
N ARG A 137 5.72 -8.58 -2.80
CA ARG A 137 6.01 -7.78 -1.61
C ARG A 137 5.19 -6.50 -1.56
N LEU A 138 4.78 -6.15 -0.35
CA LEU A 138 4.15 -4.90 0.02
C LEU A 138 5.03 -4.14 1.03
N LEU A 139 5.19 -2.84 0.83
CA LEU A 139 5.84 -1.92 1.77
C LEU A 139 4.90 -0.74 1.98
N LEU A 140 4.33 -0.65 3.18
CA LEU A 140 3.54 0.51 3.61
C LEU A 140 4.37 1.34 4.58
N THR A 141 4.64 2.58 4.21
CA THR A 141 5.32 3.56 5.05
C THR A 141 4.38 4.71 5.36
N TRP A 142 4.30 5.12 6.62
CA TRP A 142 3.48 6.26 7.00
C TRP A 142 4.10 7.10 8.11
N ALA A 143 3.73 8.37 8.12
CA ALA A 143 4.13 9.35 9.12
C ALA A 143 2.98 10.36 9.29
N PRO A 144 3.03 11.26 10.30
CA PRO A 144 2.07 12.35 10.39
C PRO A 144 1.90 13.09 9.05
N GLY A 145 0.67 13.12 8.53
CA GLY A 145 0.35 13.84 7.29
C GLY A 145 0.77 13.18 5.97
N ARG A 146 1.39 11.99 5.96
CA ARG A 146 1.84 11.33 4.73
C ARG A 146 1.83 9.81 4.80
N TRP A 147 1.63 9.19 3.65
CA TRP A 147 1.76 7.75 3.49
C TRP A 147 2.23 7.41 2.08
N ASP A 148 2.98 6.32 2.00
CA ASP A 148 3.52 5.75 0.76
C ASP A 148 3.30 4.23 0.82
N LEU A 149 2.71 3.68 -0.23
CA LEU A 149 2.52 2.25 -0.42
C LEU A 149 3.26 1.82 -1.68
N HIS A 150 4.24 0.95 -1.52
CA HIS A 150 4.99 0.35 -2.61
C HIS A 150 4.69 -1.15 -2.69
N ALA A 151 4.55 -1.67 -3.90
CA ALA A 151 4.48 -3.10 -4.14
C ALA A 151 5.46 -3.53 -5.22
N HIS A 152 6.03 -4.72 -5.05
CA HIS A 152 7.10 -5.26 -5.87
C HIS A 152 6.76 -6.67 -6.35
N CYS A 153 7.27 -7.04 -7.53
CA CYS A 153 7.12 -8.39 -8.08
C CYS A 153 8.06 -9.41 -7.43
N GLY A 154 9.18 -8.96 -6.86
CA GLY A 154 10.07 -9.81 -6.05
C GLY A 154 9.71 -9.74 -4.56
N ALA A 155 9.75 -10.89 -3.88
CA ALA A 155 9.61 -10.96 -2.42
C ALA A 155 10.83 -10.31 -1.72
N ASP A 156 12.03 -10.59 -2.23
CA ASP A 156 13.31 -10.21 -1.59
C ASP A 156 14.02 -9.03 -2.27
N ASP A 157 13.45 -8.45 -3.32
CA ASP A 157 14.11 -7.40 -4.10
C ASP A 157 13.98 -6.01 -3.44
N PHE A 158 14.69 -5.76 -2.35
CA PHE A 158 14.63 -4.48 -1.60
C PHE A 158 15.23 -3.29 -2.34
N THR A 159 15.99 -3.55 -3.41
CA THR A 159 16.68 -2.52 -4.20
C THR A 159 15.94 -2.13 -5.48
N GLY A 160 15.07 -3.01 -5.98
CA GLY A 160 14.35 -2.81 -7.23
C GLY A 160 13.29 -1.71 -7.15
N ALA A 161 13.02 -1.10 -8.30
CA ALA A 161 11.94 -0.15 -8.44
C ALA A 161 10.58 -0.80 -8.14
N PRO A 162 9.66 -0.12 -7.45
CA PRO A 162 8.33 -0.65 -7.21
C PRO A 162 7.55 -0.80 -8.52
N ALA A 163 6.83 -1.92 -8.65
CA ALA A 163 5.88 -2.12 -9.74
C ALA A 163 4.59 -1.32 -9.50
N LEU A 164 4.21 -1.10 -8.23
CA LEU A 164 3.14 -0.20 -7.83
C LEU A 164 3.65 0.80 -6.81
N SER A 165 3.42 2.10 -7.01
CA SER A 165 3.71 3.14 -6.02
C SER A 165 2.47 4.01 -5.87
N LEU A 166 1.85 3.99 -4.69
CA LEU A 166 0.77 4.87 -4.30
C LEU A 166 1.29 5.82 -3.22
N ALA A 167 1.09 7.11 -3.36
CA ALA A 167 1.50 8.08 -2.35
C ALA A 167 0.39 9.10 -2.09
N GLY A 168 0.25 9.47 -0.82
CA GLY A 168 -0.75 10.44 -0.38
C GLY A 168 -0.25 11.36 0.71
N ARG A 169 -0.92 12.51 0.81
CA ARG A 169 -0.79 13.45 1.93
C ARG A 169 -2.14 13.62 2.60
N ALA A 170 -2.07 13.91 3.89
CA ALA A 170 -3.20 14.07 4.76
C ALA A 170 -3.09 15.35 5.57
N HIS A 171 -4.22 15.91 5.98
CA HIS A 171 -4.21 16.94 7.02
C HIS A 171 -3.86 16.32 8.37
N ALA A 172 -2.98 16.98 9.13
CA ALA A 172 -2.45 16.47 10.40
C ALA A 172 -3.50 16.23 11.49
N HIS A 173 -4.72 16.77 11.33
CA HIS A 173 -5.80 16.66 12.33
C HIS A 173 -6.76 15.51 12.05
N GLU A 174 -6.65 14.86 10.90
CA GLU A 174 -7.49 13.72 10.55
C GLU A 174 -6.64 12.47 10.75
N GLY A 175 -6.90 11.76 11.85
CA GLY A 175 -6.25 10.50 12.18
C GLY A 175 -6.15 9.60 10.96
N MET A 176 -5.03 8.87 10.83
CA MET A 176 -4.78 8.05 9.66
C MET A 176 -5.83 6.92 9.56
N PRO A 177 -6.72 6.89 8.55
CA PRO A 177 -7.67 5.81 8.39
C PRO A 177 -6.94 4.67 7.67
N LEU A 178 -6.11 3.97 8.43
CA LEU A 178 -5.64 2.64 8.06
C LEU A 178 -6.82 1.73 7.73
N ARG A 179 -8.05 2.05 8.16
CA ARG A 179 -9.29 1.40 7.75
C ARG A 179 -9.40 1.14 6.23
N GLY A 180 -8.91 2.04 5.38
CA GLY A 180 -8.90 1.84 3.91
C GLY A 180 -7.66 1.10 3.38
N LEU A 181 -6.49 1.35 3.96
CA LEU A 181 -5.22 0.73 3.54
C LEU A 181 -5.12 -0.73 3.94
N VAL A 182 -5.58 -1.02 5.15
CA VAL A 182 -5.37 -2.27 5.86
C VAL A 182 -6.55 -3.21 5.55
N GLY A 183 -7.80 -2.73 5.45
CA GLY A 183 -8.98 -3.59 5.28
C GLY A 183 -9.56 -3.73 3.87
N GLY A 184 -8.93 -3.18 2.83
CA GLY A 184 -9.54 -3.17 1.49
C GLY A 184 -8.57 -2.74 0.41
N TRP A 185 -7.63 -3.60 0.04
CA TRP A 185 -6.63 -3.30 -0.99
C TRP A 185 -7.28 -3.07 -2.36
N ALA A 186 -6.77 -2.07 -3.11
CA ALA A 186 -7.26 -1.74 -4.45
C ALA A 186 -6.92 -2.81 -5.49
N PHE A 187 -6.01 -3.72 -5.14
CA PHE A 187 -5.36 -4.65 -6.04
C PHE A 187 -5.32 -6.04 -5.40
N SER A 188 -5.05 -7.05 -6.23
CA SER A 188 -4.93 -8.43 -5.74
C SER A 188 -3.75 -8.56 -4.77
N THR A 189 -4.03 -9.02 -3.55
CA THR A 189 -3.04 -9.33 -2.51
C THR A 189 -2.84 -10.84 -2.31
N GLU A 190 -3.46 -11.66 -3.16
CA GLU A 190 -3.51 -13.12 -3.02
C GLU A 190 -2.14 -13.80 -3.04
N ASN A 191 -1.12 -13.15 -3.62
CA ASN A 191 0.23 -13.67 -3.75
C ASN A 191 1.28 -12.86 -2.98
N ILE A 192 0.89 -11.98 -2.07
CA ILE A 192 1.85 -11.21 -1.26
C ILE A 192 2.48 -12.14 -0.21
N GLU A 193 3.78 -12.37 -0.36
CA GLU A 193 4.61 -13.20 0.50
C GLU A 193 5.30 -12.39 1.61
N VAL A 194 5.61 -11.11 1.35
CA VAL A 194 6.31 -10.24 2.31
C VAL A 194 5.53 -8.94 2.48
N ALA A 195 5.29 -8.54 3.73
CA ALA A 195 4.70 -7.25 4.07
C ALA A 195 5.61 -6.50 5.04
N VAL A 196 5.97 -5.28 4.70
CA VAL A 196 6.75 -4.37 5.54
C VAL A 196 5.87 -3.20 5.92
N LEU A 197 5.66 -3.02 7.22
CA LEU A 197 4.83 -1.97 7.79
C LEU A 197 5.73 -1.03 8.60
N SER A 198 5.94 0.18 8.10
CA SER A 198 6.89 1.14 8.66
C SER A 198 6.20 2.43 9.09
N PHE A 199 6.17 2.66 10.40
CA PHE A 199 5.84 3.97 10.94
C PHE A 199 7.11 4.80 11.12
N VAL A 200 7.21 5.85 10.33
CA VAL A 200 8.31 6.79 10.39
C VAL A 200 7.93 7.92 11.33
N ASN A 201 8.20 7.71 12.63
CA ASN A 201 8.18 8.78 13.61
C ASN A 201 9.45 9.63 13.46
N ASN A 202 9.56 10.35 12.35
CA ASN A 202 10.63 11.31 12.25
C ASN A 202 10.37 12.34 13.35
N ASN A 203 11.30 12.40 14.30
CA ASN A 203 11.44 13.40 15.35
C ASN A 203 11.75 14.79 14.72
N ILE A 204 11.11 15.13 13.60
CA ILE A 204 11.29 16.38 12.89
C ILE A 204 10.77 17.44 13.84
N ALA A 205 11.61 18.42 14.10
CA ALA A 205 11.31 19.67 14.79
C ALA A 205 10.20 20.51 14.12
N ASN A 206 9.28 19.89 13.37
CA ASN A 206 8.11 20.53 12.79
C ASN A 206 6.98 20.51 13.81
N ASP A 207 6.43 21.68 14.11
CA ASP A 207 5.27 21.85 15.00
C ASP A 207 4.05 21.02 14.56
N GLU A 208 3.96 20.61 13.29
CA GLU A 208 2.91 19.71 12.79
C GLU A 208 2.93 18.33 13.47
N ALA A 209 4.11 17.82 13.85
CA ALA A 209 4.22 16.52 14.52
C ALA A 209 3.80 16.59 16.00
N ARG A 210 3.93 17.76 16.64
CA ARG A 210 3.59 17.96 18.06
C ARG A 210 2.08 17.91 18.32
N ASN A 211 1.28 18.31 17.35
CA ASN A 211 -0.18 18.34 17.44
C ASN A 211 -0.86 17.16 16.74
N PHE A 212 -0.08 16.20 16.22
CA PHE A 212 -0.63 15.01 15.57
C PHE A 212 -1.11 14.02 16.64
N VAL A 213 -2.43 13.95 16.82
CA VAL A 213 -3.04 12.89 17.62
C VAL A 213 -3.14 11.65 16.73
N ARG A 214 -2.22 10.70 16.95
CA ARG A 214 -2.28 9.39 16.29
C ARG A 214 -3.43 8.59 16.88
N GLU A 215 -4.37 8.19 16.03
CA GLU A 215 -5.31 7.12 16.38
C GLU A 215 -4.59 5.77 16.32
N PRO A 216 -4.62 4.96 17.39
CA PRO A 216 -4.03 3.64 17.37
C PRO A 216 -4.79 2.71 16.42
N ILE A 217 -4.06 1.76 15.84
CA ILE A 217 -4.60 0.74 14.94
C ILE A 217 -5.34 -0.27 15.78
N THR A 218 -6.65 -0.34 15.59
CA THR A 218 -7.49 -1.28 16.32
C THR A 218 -7.21 -2.73 15.87
N ARG A 219 -7.46 -3.67 16.77
CA ARG A 219 -7.44 -5.11 16.47
C ARG A 219 -8.26 -5.47 15.24
N ALA A 220 -9.47 -4.92 15.10
CA ALA A 220 -10.35 -5.21 13.96
C ALA A 220 -9.74 -4.76 12.62
N GLN A 221 -9.01 -3.63 12.61
CA GLN A 221 -8.28 -3.20 11.42
C GLN A 221 -7.14 -4.17 11.11
N TRP A 222 -6.37 -4.60 12.11
CA TRP A 222 -5.31 -5.59 11.91
C TRP A 222 -5.83 -6.92 11.36
N VAL A 223 -6.92 -7.44 11.91
CA VAL A 223 -7.59 -8.63 11.40
C VAL A 223 -7.90 -8.48 9.91
N ALA A 224 -8.55 -7.38 9.52
CA ALA A 224 -8.91 -7.13 8.12
C ALA A 224 -7.70 -7.09 7.17
N ALA A 225 -6.54 -6.57 7.59
CA ALA A 225 -5.32 -6.65 6.76
C ALA A 225 -4.76 -8.04 6.63
N LEU A 226 -4.64 -8.74 7.74
CA LEU A 226 -4.01 -10.05 7.75
C LEU A 226 -4.89 -11.07 7.01
N GLU A 227 -6.22 -10.94 7.08
CA GLU A 227 -7.17 -11.71 6.26
C GLU A 227 -6.94 -11.48 4.76
N ALA A 228 -6.62 -10.26 4.35
CA ALA A 228 -6.35 -9.95 2.96
C ALA A 228 -4.98 -10.46 2.45
N LEU A 229 -4.14 -11.03 3.31
CA LEU A 229 -2.79 -11.50 2.98
C LEU A 229 -2.64 -13.01 3.25
N PRO A 230 -3.36 -13.88 2.52
CA PRO A 230 -3.43 -15.32 2.82
C PRO A 230 -2.13 -16.08 2.55
N THR A 231 -1.23 -15.51 1.74
CA THR A 231 0.05 -16.13 1.37
C THR A 231 1.26 -15.50 2.06
N LEU A 232 1.02 -14.61 3.02
CA LEU A 232 2.07 -13.90 3.75
C LEU A 232 2.97 -14.88 4.50
N ARG A 233 4.28 -14.82 4.22
CA ARG A 233 5.35 -15.59 4.86
C ARG A 233 6.17 -14.75 5.82
N THR A 234 6.35 -13.46 5.54
CA THR A 234 7.13 -12.56 6.39
C THR A 234 6.37 -11.27 6.66
N LEU A 235 6.20 -10.94 7.93
CA LEU A 235 5.68 -9.67 8.39
C LEU A 235 6.77 -8.90 9.12
N ARG A 236 7.21 -7.79 8.54
CA ARG A 236 8.21 -6.88 9.13
C ARG A 236 7.53 -5.60 9.61
N ILE A 237 7.82 -5.23 10.84
CA ILE A 237 7.18 -4.13 11.55
C ILE A 237 8.29 -3.18 12.00
N ILE A 238 8.22 -1.93 11.55
CA ILE A 238 9.26 -0.93 11.79
C ILE A 238 8.67 0.28 12.49
N GLY A 239 9.22 0.65 13.64
CA GLY A 239 8.91 1.93 14.32
C GLY A 239 7.50 2.04 14.91
N LEU A 240 6.74 0.94 15.05
CA LEU A 240 5.43 0.98 15.71
C LEU A 240 5.53 1.32 17.21
N VAL A 241 4.43 1.88 17.73
CA VAL A 241 4.24 2.17 19.17
C VAL A 241 3.60 0.98 19.88
N SER A 242 3.73 0.91 21.21
CA SER A 242 3.26 -0.21 22.03
C SER A 242 1.82 -0.63 21.73
N GLU A 243 0.89 0.31 21.63
CA GLU A 243 -0.54 0.02 21.46
C GLU A 243 -0.84 -0.70 20.14
N ASP A 244 -0.17 -0.31 19.06
CA ASP A 244 -0.37 -0.91 17.74
C ASP A 244 0.24 -2.29 17.65
N VAL A 245 1.40 -2.48 18.28
CA VAL A 245 2.07 -3.78 18.37
C VAL A 245 1.21 -4.74 19.18
N TRP A 246 0.69 -4.29 20.31
CA TRP A 246 -0.23 -5.06 21.15
C TRP A 246 -1.45 -5.50 20.34
N ALA A 247 -2.13 -4.57 19.66
CA ALA A 247 -3.32 -4.88 18.87
C ALA A 247 -3.01 -5.82 17.68
N LEU A 248 -1.81 -5.72 17.09
CA LEU A 248 -1.35 -6.62 16.04
C LEU A 248 -1.09 -8.04 16.57
N VAL A 249 -0.38 -8.15 17.67
CA VAL A 249 -0.07 -9.44 18.31
C VAL A 249 -1.35 -10.12 18.78
N ASP A 250 -2.28 -9.38 19.38
CA ASP A 250 -3.62 -9.88 19.74
C ASP A 250 -4.42 -10.35 18.52
N ALA A 251 -4.34 -9.65 17.39
CA ALA A 251 -4.94 -10.12 16.14
C ALA A 251 -4.28 -11.42 15.64
N LEU A 252 -2.95 -11.52 15.70
CA LEU A 252 -2.20 -12.71 15.28
C LEU A 252 -2.49 -13.92 16.18
N GLY A 253 -2.75 -13.73 17.47
CA GLY A 253 -3.07 -14.80 18.43
C GLY A 253 -4.53 -15.27 18.41
N SER A 254 -5.41 -14.62 17.65
CA SER A 254 -6.83 -15.01 17.55
C SER A 254 -7.00 -16.41 16.93
N THR A 255 -7.75 -17.28 17.60
CA THR A 255 -8.06 -18.64 17.12
C THR A 255 -9.37 -18.73 16.34
N GLU A 256 -10.16 -17.66 16.27
CA GLU A 256 -11.49 -17.66 15.64
C GLU A 256 -11.66 -16.55 14.59
N PRO A 257 -12.36 -16.82 13.47
CA PRO A 257 -12.80 -18.14 12.97
C PRO A 257 -11.74 -18.89 12.12
N ALA A 258 -10.65 -18.22 11.71
CA ALA A 258 -9.56 -18.82 10.93
C ALA A 258 -8.20 -18.22 11.34
N VAL A 259 -7.14 -19.01 11.24
CA VAL A 259 -5.78 -18.54 11.47
C VAL A 259 -5.41 -17.53 10.38
N LEU A 260 -5.23 -16.27 10.78
CA LEU A 260 -4.80 -15.20 9.89
C LEU A 260 -3.40 -15.49 9.34
N CYS A 261 -3.14 -15.20 8.06
CA CYS A 261 -1.84 -15.48 7.42
C CYS A 261 -1.32 -16.90 7.74
N PRO A 262 -1.98 -17.97 7.26
CA PRO A 262 -1.66 -19.35 7.64
C PRO A 262 -0.26 -19.81 7.20
N LYS A 263 0.39 -19.06 6.31
CA LYS A 263 1.75 -19.32 5.84
C LYS A 263 2.82 -18.44 6.51
N LEU A 264 2.48 -17.71 7.57
CA LEU A 264 3.41 -16.80 8.22
C LEU A 264 4.53 -17.60 8.90
N GLU A 265 5.76 -17.43 8.41
CA GLU A 265 6.98 -18.10 8.85
C GLU A 265 7.86 -17.18 9.71
N ALA A 266 7.82 -15.86 9.46
CA ALA A 266 8.70 -14.90 10.11
C ALA A 266 7.96 -13.64 10.57
N LEU A 267 8.22 -13.24 11.81
CA LEU A 267 7.76 -11.97 12.38
C LEU A 267 8.96 -11.15 12.84
N GLU A 268 9.15 -9.98 12.24
CA GLU A 268 10.34 -9.17 12.46
C GLU A 268 9.94 -7.80 13.02
N PHE A 269 10.44 -7.46 14.20
CA PHE A 269 10.23 -6.17 14.86
C PHE A 269 11.51 -5.34 14.81
N MET A 270 11.45 -4.14 14.24
CA MET A 270 12.58 -3.22 14.11
C MET A 270 12.25 -1.86 14.69
N ASP A 271 13.14 -1.28 15.49
CA ASP A 271 12.96 0.06 16.09
C ASP A 271 11.64 0.24 16.85
N VAL A 272 11.05 -0.86 17.34
CA VAL A 272 9.74 -0.83 18.00
C VAL A 272 9.92 -0.36 19.45
N ARG A 273 9.33 0.81 19.74
CA ARG A 273 9.36 1.42 21.08
C ARG A 273 8.18 0.96 21.90
N SER A 274 8.19 -0.32 22.30
CA SER A 274 7.27 -0.80 23.32
C SER A 274 7.86 -0.56 24.70
N ARG A 275 7.15 0.17 25.57
CA ARG A 275 7.53 0.31 26.98
C ARG A 275 6.35 0.03 27.89
N PRO A 276 6.43 -0.99 28.77
CA PRO A 276 7.41 -2.08 28.80
C PRO A 276 6.97 -3.27 27.93
N TRP A 277 7.92 -3.90 27.21
CA TRP A 277 7.69 -5.08 26.35
C TRP A 277 7.07 -6.26 27.08
N ASN A 278 7.24 -6.36 28.40
CA ASN A 278 6.60 -7.38 29.24
C ASN A 278 5.06 -7.45 29.05
N THR A 279 4.41 -6.31 28.74
CA THR A 279 2.95 -6.26 28.51
C THR A 279 2.53 -6.90 27.20
N VAL A 280 3.40 -6.88 26.19
CA VAL A 280 3.17 -7.47 24.87
C VAL A 280 3.70 -8.91 24.83
N TRP A 281 4.70 -9.22 25.66
CA TRP A 281 5.39 -10.51 25.64
C TRP A 281 4.47 -11.71 25.82
N GLY A 282 3.63 -11.71 26.86
CA GLY A 282 2.72 -12.83 27.10
C GLY A 282 1.79 -13.09 25.93
N GLN A 283 1.31 -12.04 25.28
CA GLN A 283 0.47 -12.16 24.08
C GLN A 283 1.25 -12.64 22.86
N LEU A 284 2.50 -12.24 22.74
CA LEU A 284 3.37 -12.71 21.67
C LEU A 284 3.64 -14.20 21.82
N VAL A 285 3.92 -14.67 23.04
CA VAL A 285 4.05 -16.09 23.37
C VAL A 285 2.76 -16.83 23.04
N ASP A 286 1.60 -16.29 23.41
CA ASP A 286 0.31 -16.89 23.06
C ASP A 286 0.11 -16.97 21.54
N ALA A 287 0.44 -15.91 20.80
CA ALA A 287 0.37 -15.88 19.35
C ALA A 287 1.34 -16.88 18.69
N VAL A 288 2.56 -16.99 19.21
CA VAL A 288 3.57 -17.97 18.80
C VAL A 288 3.05 -19.38 19.04
N LYS A 289 2.52 -19.68 20.23
CA LYS A 289 1.96 -20.98 20.59
C LYS A 289 0.81 -21.39 19.66
N VAL A 290 -0.06 -20.45 19.28
CA VAL A 290 -1.15 -20.71 18.33
C VAL A 290 -0.61 -21.03 16.93
N ARG A 291 0.51 -20.43 16.54
CA ARG A 291 1.09 -20.46 15.19
C ARG A 291 2.26 -21.42 15.01
N ALA A 292 2.79 -21.95 16.10
CA ALA A 292 3.91 -22.88 16.09
C ALA A 292 3.59 -24.06 15.19
N ARG A 293 4.59 -24.52 14.43
CA ARG A 293 4.44 -25.67 13.55
C ARG A 293 3.95 -26.87 14.35
N ARG A 294 2.75 -27.36 14.02
CA ARG A 294 2.25 -28.64 14.56
C ARG A 294 2.86 -29.77 13.74
N GLU A 295 3.23 -30.87 14.40
CA GLU A 295 3.76 -32.06 13.70
C GLU A 295 2.84 -32.44 12.51
N GLY A 296 3.44 -32.56 11.32
CA GLY A 296 2.74 -32.92 10.08
C GLY A 296 2.01 -31.77 9.37
N ALA A 297 1.95 -30.56 9.93
CA ALA A 297 1.38 -29.39 9.26
C ALA A 297 2.39 -28.75 8.28
N LYS A 298 1.93 -28.40 7.09
CA LYS A 298 2.68 -27.52 6.16
C LYS A 298 2.41 -26.07 6.54
N GLY A 299 3.37 -25.40 7.16
CA GLY A 299 3.29 -24.00 7.57
C GLY A 299 3.29 -23.79 9.09
N GLY A 300 3.59 -22.58 9.51
CA GLY A 300 3.68 -22.17 10.92
C GLY A 300 4.82 -21.17 11.12
N LEU A 301 4.76 -20.44 12.23
CA LEU A 301 5.78 -19.48 12.60
C LEU A 301 7.07 -20.23 12.94
N GLU A 302 8.18 -19.82 12.33
CA GLU A 302 9.51 -20.43 12.47
C GLU A 302 10.48 -19.51 13.19
N ARG A 303 10.35 -18.20 13.00
CA ARG A 303 11.25 -17.22 13.60
C ARG A 303 10.56 -15.94 14.04
N VAL A 304 11.01 -15.41 15.16
CA VAL A 304 10.69 -14.07 15.64
C VAL A 304 11.98 -13.31 15.88
N GLU A 305 12.10 -12.14 15.26
CA GLU A 305 13.33 -11.36 15.27
C GLU A 305 13.07 -9.97 15.83
N PHE A 306 13.97 -9.50 16.68
CA PHE A 306 13.96 -8.17 17.26
C PHE A 306 15.25 -7.45 16.89
N PHE A 307 15.15 -6.31 16.21
CA PHE A 307 16.28 -5.48 15.82
C PHE A 307 16.13 -4.09 16.44
N ASN A 308 17.11 -3.68 17.25
CA ASN A 308 17.09 -2.39 17.95
C ASN A 308 15.78 -2.15 18.73
N CYS A 309 15.18 -3.22 19.24
CA CYS A 309 14.06 -3.14 20.15
C CYS A 309 14.61 -3.10 21.58
N CYS A 310 14.05 -2.29 22.48
CA CYS A 310 14.44 -2.28 23.89
C CYS A 310 13.94 -3.54 24.65
N VAL A 311 14.17 -4.72 24.10
CA VAL A 311 13.88 -6.01 24.70
C VAL A 311 15.10 -6.41 25.50
N THR A 312 14.93 -6.62 26.80
CA THR A 312 15.97 -7.24 27.62
C THR A 312 15.81 -8.75 27.47
N GLY A 313 16.59 -9.37 26.57
CA GLY A 313 16.59 -10.82 26.39
C GLY A 313 17.01 -11.50 27.70
N SER A 314 16.08 -12.21 28.34
CA SER A 314 16.43 -13.19 29.35
C SER A 314 16.54 -14.57 28.69
N GLU A 315 17.42 -15.43 29.18
CA GLU A 315 17.51 -16.83 28.74
C GLU A 315 16.14 -17.56 28.85
N GLU A 316 15.25 -17.08 29.71
CA GLU A 316 13.88 -17.56 29.86
C GLU A 316 13.03 -17.30 28.61
N MET A 317 13.22 -16.14 27.95
CA MET A 317 12.48 -15.77 26.73
C MET A 317 12.85 -16.68 25.55
N ASP A 318 14.14 -16.92 25.36
CA ASP A 318 14.64 -17.84 24.32
C ASP A 318 14.10 -19.25 24.56
N LYS A 319 14.08 -19.70 25.82
CA LYS A 319 13.58 -21.02 26.17
C LYS A 319 12.09 -21.20 25.84
N GLU A 320 11.25 -20.20 26.14
CA GLU A 320 9.82 -20.24 25.84
C GLU A 320 9.53 -20.43 24.34
N PHE A 321 10.30 -19.78 23.47
CA PHE A 321 10.11 -19.86 22.02
C PHE A 321 10.64 -21.18 21.45
N ASN A 322 11.81 -21.62 21.95
CA ASN A 322 12.41 -22.91 21.58
C ASN A 322 11.53 -24.11 21.98
N ASP A 323 10.80 -24.02 23.09
CA ASP A 323 9.83 -25.05 23.50
C ASP A 323 8.69 -25.24 22.47
N PHE A 324 8.46 -24.24 21.61
CA PHE A 324 7.52 -24.31 20.48
C PHE A 324 8.19 -24.55 19.13
N GLY A 325 9.52 -24.74 19.09
CA GLY A 325 10.30 -24.88 17.85
C GLY A 325 10.34 -23.61 17.01
N VAL A 326 10.29 -22.45 17.67
CA VAL A 326 10.40 -21.12 17.03
C VAL A 326 11.71 -20.48 17.46
N ASP A 327 12.51 -20.05 16.48
CA ASP A 327 13.78 -19.38 16.73
C ASP A 327 13.52 -17.93 17.17
N LEU A 328 14.11 -17.52 18.30
CA LEU A 328 14.11 -16.15 18.78
C LEU A 328 15.47 -15.51 18.49
N VAL A 329 15.48 -14.38 17.77
CA VAL A 329 16.69 -13.59 17.48
C VAL A 329 16.53 -12.20 18.07
N VAL A 330 17.52 -11.74 18.84
CA VAL A 330 17.55 -10.41 19.44
C VAL A 330 18.88 -9.73 19.12
N GLU A 331 18.82 -8.65 18.34
CA GLU A 331 19.95 -7.81 17.89
C GLU A 331 19.82 -6.34 18.33
#